data_AF-A0A430M6U0-F1
#
_entry.id   AF-A0A430M6U0-F1
#
_cell.length_a   1.000
_cell.length_b   1.000
_cell.length_c   1.000
_cell.angle_alpha   90.00
_cell.angle_beta   90.00
_cell.angle_gamma   90.00
#
_symmetry.space_group_name_H-M   'P 1'
#
loop_
_entity.id
_entity.type
_entity.pdbx_description
1 polymer ?
#
loop_
_entity_poly.entity_id
_entity_poly.type
_entity_poly.pdbx_seq_one_letter_code
_entity_poly.pdbx_strand_id
1 'polypeptide(L)'
;MPQDNPTAMRSLVVFSQGEFREPILDEAYSILDSLGSAILRRRVLEAYVRDIINNPETEYSGPDPDFGPPFAQIMTEFMEVQLLVERCLFTGKAFMKLDMFDKRVGMIANDVEMGISLLEEFIEFALGKLPMEINPRLSTSEGIYSNIASFYGFSELPSLAASFDSKSGDEVLQEAKGVIETLELLLEQAKSVTLGRISRNEYSFFAREAEELGELVDLAELLALLRRYVHNTQRDGLAITKFMISKFDRSTARLDCCIRVFTIDYDKLPKRSTSTPTELDMASLPASCKGRNLDGIYVQHDRDDKTLDSLFNDLDEAYRQAGYHDAVAAMNLKDRAGTGAIRNRQTVAKTLRQRNDGGLFWDRGRSKALGADFIKNALAILHGLLRADMKTLEKLISDLKALCPNNQAPARGGLADRLTT
;
A
#
# COMPACT_ATOMS: atom_id res chain seq x y z
N MET A 1 20.62 -19.84 27.36
CA MET A 1 19.15 -19.87 27.09
C MET A 1 18.77 -21.30 26.71
N PRO A 2 17.49 -21.72 26.77
CA PRO A 2 17.10 -22.91 26.02
C PRO A 2 17.58 -22.70 24.58
N GLN A 3 18.19 -23.71 23.98
CA GLN A 3 18.49 -23.69 22.56
C GLN A 3 17.15 -23.44 21.84
N ASP A 4 17.04 -22.32 21.12
CA ASP A 4 16.01 -22.16 20.11
C ASP A 4 16.32 -23.23 19.05
N ASN A 5 15.78 -24.42 19.25
CA ASN A 5 15.69 -25.40 18.18
C ASN A 5 14.98 -24.71 17.02
N PRO A 6 15.38 -24.97 15.76
CA PRO A 6 14.61 -24.54 14.61
C PRO A 6 13.18 -24.99 14.88
N THR A 7 12.25 -24.03 14.92
CA THR A 7 10.87 -24.32 15.29
C THR A 7 10.32 -25.11 14.12
N ALA A 8 10.38 -26.45 14.20
CA ALA A 8 9.85 -27.32 13.17
C ALA A 8 8.36 -26.96 13.01
N MET A 9 8.06 -26.17 11.97
CA MET A 9 6.73 -25.65 11.76
C MET A 9 5.78 -26.82 11.56
N ARG A 10 4.77 -26.89 12.43
CA ARG A 10 3.74 -27.92 12.33
C ARG A 10 2.89 -27.63 11.09
N SER A 11 2.70 -28.64 10.26
CA SER A 11 1.89 -28.53 9.04
C SER A 11 0.41 -28.65 9.35
N LEU A 12 -0.41 -27.75 8.83
CA LEU A 12 -1.86 -27.81 8.98
C LEU A 12 -2.52 -28.88 8.08
N VAL A 13 -1.81 -29.38 7.07
CA VAL A 13 -2.29 -30.48 6.20
C VAL A 13 -2.59 -31.75 7.00
N VAL A 14 -2.01 -31.90 8.20
CA VAL A 14 -2.29 -33.00 9.15
C VAL A 14 -3.75 -33.02 9.64
N PHE A 15 -4.46 -31.89 9.60
CA PHE A 15 -5.86 -31.77 10.06
C PHE A 15 -6.90 -31.99 8.95
N SER A 16 -6.51 -32.48 7.77
CA SER A 16 -7.38 -32.63 6.59
C SER A 16 -8.54 -33.65 6.73
N GLN A 17 -8.69 -34.31 7.89
CA GLN A 17 -9.79 -35.23 8.15
C GLN A 17 -10.85 -34.60 9.06
N GLY A 18 -11.94 -34.13 8.44
CA GLY A 18 -13.29 -34.10 9.01
C GLY A 18 -13.50 -33.40 10.36
N GLU A 19 -14.06 -32.19 10.29
CA GLU A 19 -14.79 -31.49 11.37
C GLU A 19 -14.03 -31.19 12.67
N PHE A 20 -13.20 -30.13 12.69
CA PHE A 20 -13.10 -29.22 13.86
C PHE A 20 -12.54 -27.86 13.41
N ARG A 21 -13.39 -26.81 13.36
CA ARG A 21 -13.01 -25.47 12.82
C ARG A 21 -12.10 -24.68 13.75
N GLU A 22 -12.38 -24.68 15.05
CA GLU A 22 -11.61 -23.87 16.02
C GLU A 22 -10.18 -24.40 16.24
N PRO A 23 -9.92 -25.71 16.43
CA PRO A 23 -8.55 -26.23 16.61
C PRO A 23 -7.63 -25.96 15.42
N ILE A 24 -8.13 -26.08 14.19
CA ILE A 24 -7.35 -25.75 12.98
C ILE A 24 -7.01 -24.26 12.94
N LEU A 25 -7.97 -23.40 13.27
CA LEU A 25 -7.74 -21.96 13.32
C LEU A 25 -6.79 -21.61 14.47
N ASP A 26 -6.91 -22.26 15.62
CA ASP A 26 -6.03 -22.05 16.78
C ASP A 26 -4.58 -22.42 16.45
N GLU A 27 -4.35 -23.58 15.83
CA GLU A 27 -3.02 -23.97 15.35
C GLU A 27 -2.50 -22.99 14.28
N ALA A 28 -3.35 -22.58 13.33
CA ALA A 28 -2.97 -21.58 12.33
C ALA A 28 -2.53 -20.25 12.98
N TYR A 29 -3.25 -19.78 14.00
CA TYR A 29 -2.86 -18.60 14.76
C TYR A 29 -1.59 -18.84 15.58
N SER A 30 -1.38 -20.02 16.16
CA SER A 30 -0.14 -20.36 16.86
C SER A 30 1.07 -20.30 15.93
N ILE A 31 0.94 -20.82 14.70
CA ILE A 31 1.99 -20.75 13.67
C ILE A 31 2.26 -19.28 13.29
N LEU A 32 1.20 -18.49 13.07
CA LEU A 32 1.32 -17.06 12.79
C LEU A 32 1.98 -16.29 13.96
N ASP A 33 1.75 -16.70 15.21
CA ASP A 33 2.36 -16.11 16.40
C ASP A 33 3.86 -16.38 16.48
N SER A 34 4.27 -17.63 16.25
CA SER A 34 5.69 -18.00 16.18
C SER A 34 6.40 -17.29 15.05
N LEU A 35 5.80 -17.28 13.85
CA LEU A 35 6.37 -16.59 12.69
C LEU A 35 6.45 -15.07 12.91
N GLY A 36 5.40 -14.46 13.49
CA GLY A 36 5.40 -13.03 13.83
C GLY A 36 6.53 -12.65 14.80
N SER A 37 6.83 -13.52 15.77
CA SER A 37 7.93 -13.34 16.71
C SER A 37 9.30 -13.43 16.04
N ALA A 38 9.48 -14.37 15.12
CA ALA A 38 10.71 -14.49 14.33
C ALA A 38 10.93 -13.26 13.42
N ILE A 39 9.87 -12.79 12.75
CA ILE A 39 9.92 -11.58 11.92
C ILE A 39 10.32 -10.36 12.76
N LEU A 40 9.78 -10.22 13.97
CA LEU A 40 10.14 -9.15 14.89
C LEU A 40 11.62 -9.24 15.33
N ARG A 41 12.10 -10.44 15.66
CA ARG A 41 13.53 -10.66 15.99
C ARG A 41 14.43 -10.22 14.85
N ARG A 42 14.14 -10.64 13.62
CA ARG A 42 14.88 -10.21 12.43
C ARG A 42 14.93 -8.69 12.33
N ARG A 43 13.79 -8.01 12.50
CA ARG A 43 13.74 -6.54 12.44
C ARG A 43 14.60 -5.85 13.50
N VAL A 44 14.63 -6.39 14.71
CA VAL A 44 15.50 -5.88 15.79
C VAL A 44 16.98 -6.03 15.41
N LEU A 45 17.35 -7.18 14.84
CA LEU A 45 18.71 -7.43 14.34
C LEU A 45 19.08 -6.49 13.19
N GLU A 46 18.18 -6.27 12.23
CA GLU A 46 18.40 -5.33 11.11
C GLU A 46 18.69 -3.92 11.62
N ALA A 47 17.88 -3.43 12.57
CA ALA A 47 18.07 -2.11 13.16
C ALA A 47 19.41 -2.02 13.91
N TYR A 48 19.77 -3.05 14.66
CA TYR A 48 21.04 -3.11 15.37
C TYR A 48 22.26 -3.13 14.43
N VAL A 49 22.20 -3.89 13.34
CA VAL A 49 23.23 -3.90 12.30
C VAL A 49 23.38 -2.53 11.65
N ARG A 50 22.27 -1.85 11.35
CA ARG A 50 22.30 -0.47 10.84
C ARG A 50 22.93 0.50 11.84
N ASP A 51 22.69 0.33 13.14
CA ASP A 51 23.34 1.14 14.18
C ASP A 51 24.86 0.89 14.21
N ILE A 52 25.32 -0.35 14.02
CA ILE A 52 26.75 -0.69 13.92
C ILE A 52 27.39 -0.01 12.70
N ILE A 53 26.74 -0.08 11.53
CA ILE A 53 27.28 0.49 10.27
C ILE A 53 27.33 2.02 10.33
N ASN A 54 26.29 2.65 10.86
CA ASN A 54 26.20 4.11 10.91
C ASN A 54 26.98 4.73 12.07
N ASN A 55 27.60 3.93 12.94
CA ASN A 55 28.41 4.45 14.03
C ASN A 55 29.79 4.89 13.51
N PRO A 56 30.15 6.18 13.59
CA PRO A 56 31.46 6.64 13.15
C PRO A 56 32.64 6.08 13.96
N GLU A 57 32.40 5.50 15.14
CA GLU A 57 33.43 4.90 16.01
C GLU A 57 33.71 3.42 15.70
N THR A 58 32.86 2.73 14.93
CA THR A 58 33.05 1.30 14.61
C THR A 58 33.94 1.07 13.39
N GLU A 59 34.38 2.13 12.68
CA GLU A 59 35.26 2.08 11.49
C GLU A 59 34.91 0.97 10.48
N TYR A 60 33.63 0.59 10.38
CA TYR A 60 33.21 -0.49 9.50
C TYR A 60 33.38 -0.06 8.04
N SER A 61 34.39 -0.63 7.39
CA SER A 61 34.76 -0.37 5.98
C SER A 61 34.55 -1.61 5.10
N GLY A 62 33.86 -2.63 5.62
CA GLY A 62 33.47 -3.83 4.88
C GLY A 62 32.25 -3.61 3.97
N PRO A 63 31.89 -4.60 3.14
CA PRO A 63 30.69 -4.54 2.30
C PRO A 63 29.43 -4.50 3.16
N ASP A 64 28.40 -3.78 2.70
CA ASP A 64 27.09 -3.79 3.38
C ASP A 64 26.56 -5.23 3.51
N PRO A 65 25.98 -5.61 4.66
CA PRO A 65 25.44 -6.95 4.86
C PRO A 65 24.28 -7.22 3.91
N ASP A 66 24.17 -8.47 3.48
CA ASP A 66 22.97 -8.94 2.81
C ASP A 66 21.86 -9.09 3.86
N PHE A 67 20.88 -8.18 3.81
CA PHE A 67 19.70 -8.24 4.66
C PHE A 67 18.68 -9.28 4.18
N GLY A 68 18.91 -9.94 3.04
CA GLY A 68 17.93 -10.79 2.36
C GLY A 68 16.76 -9.97 1.79
N PRO A 69 15.56 -10.57 1.65
CA PRO A 69 14.39 -9.86 1.16
C PRO A 69 14.05 -8.64 2.03
N PRO A 70 13.65 -7.50 1.44
CA PRO A 70 13.27 -6.32 2.22
C PRO A 70 12.20 -6.64 3.27
N PHE A 71 12.32 -6.12 4.48
CA PHE A 71 11.35 -6.34 5.57
C PHE A 71 9.91 -6.01 5.15
N ALA A 72 9.72 -4.99 4.30
CA ALA A 72 8.43 -4.63 3.72
C ALA A 72 7.75 -5.78 2.96
N GLN A 73 8.55 -6.54 2.19
CA GLN A 73 8.07 -7.68 1.43
C GLN A 73 7.62 -8.80 2.37
N ILE A 74 8.47 -9.19 3.32
CA ILE A 74 8.16 -10.24 4.32
C ILE A 74 6.89 -9.90 5.11
N MET A 75 6.74 -8.65 5.54
CA MET A 75 5.55 -8.20 6.25
C MET A 75 4.29 -8.26 5.39
N THR A 76 4.39 -7.89 4.12
CA THR A 76 3.27 -7.97 3.17
C THR A 76 2.82 -9.43 3.00
N GLU A 77 3.77 -10.33 2.75
CA GLU A 77 3.50 -11.77 2.61
C GLU A 77 2.90 -12.37 3.90
N PHE A 78 3.43 -11.99 5.07
CA PHE A 78 2.89 -12.42 6.37
C PHE A 78 1.43 -11.97 6.56
N MET A 79 1.12 -10.71 6.25
CA MET A 79 -0.25 -10.20 6.36
C MET A 79 -1.21 -10.89 5.40
N GLU A 80 -0.76 -11.22 4.18
CA GLU A 80 -1.56 -11.99 3.23
C GLU A 80 -1.92 -13.38 3.78
N VAL A 81 -0.96 -14.05 4.42
CA VAL A 81 -1.20 -15.35 5.07
C VAL A 81 -2.14 -15.20 6.26
N GLN A 82 -1.94 -14.21 7.11
CA GLN A 82 -2.83 -13.91 8.23
C GLN A 82 -4.27 -13.66 7.75
N LEU A 83 -4.43 -12.95 6.65
CA LEU A 83 -5.73 -12.69 6.02
C LEU A 83 -6.43 -13.94 5.50
N LEU A 84 -5.70 -14.97 5.07
CA LEU A 84 -6.29 -16.25 4.69
C LEU A 84 -7.01 -16.90 5.89
N VAL A 85 -6.40 -16.81 7.09
CA VAL A 85 -6.97 -17.33 8.34
C VAL A 85 -8.13 -16.46 8.81
N GLU A 86 -7.94 -15.15 8.87
CA GLU A 86 -8.96 -14.18 9.32
C GLU A 86 -10.20 -14.21 8.43
N ARG A 87 -10.06 -14.30 7.10
CA ARG A 87 -11.20 -14.43 6.17
C ARG A 87 -12.04 -15.66 6.51
N CYS A 88 -11.42 -16.79 6.85
CA CYS A 88 -12.16 -18.02 7.17
C CYS A 88 -12.91 -17.87 8.49
N LEU A 89 -12.23 -17.37 9.52
CA LEU A 89 -12.83 -17.08 10.83
C LEU A 89 -14.03 -16.12 10.70
N PHE A 90 -13.83 -14.95 10.10
CA PHE A 90 -14.83 -13.86 10.07
C PHE A 90 -15.96 -14.07 9.07
N THR A 91 -15.78 -14.95 8.07
CA THR A 91 -16.88 -15.32 7.16
C THR A 91 -17.59 -16.60 7.59
N GLY A 92 -17.12 -17.29 8.63
CA GLY A 92 -17.66 -18.58 9.06
C GLY A 92 -17.51 -19.68 8.01
N LYS A 93 -16.52 -19.55 7.10
CA LYS A 93 -16.22 -20.56 6.08
C LYS A 93 -15.12 -21.49 6.56
N ALA A 94 -15.12 -22.73 6.06
CA ALA A 94 -14.05 -23.67 6.37
C ALA A 94 -12.71 -23.20 5.76
N PHE A 95 -11.61 -23.58 6.39
CA PHE A 95 -10.27 -23.23 5.92
C PHE A 95 -9.87 -24.16 4.76
N MET A 96 -10.18 -23.73 3.53
CA MET A 96 -10.07 -24.58 2.32
C MET A 96 -8.69 -24.60 1.65
N LYS A 97 -7.72 -23.83 2.15
CA LYS A 97 -6.41 -23.61 1.49
C LYS A 97 -5.24 -23.92 2.43
N LEU A 98 -5.29 -25.06 3.11
CA LEU A 98 -4.29 -25.48 4.10
C LEU A 98 -2.89 -25.66 3.47
N ASP A 99 -2.83 -26.23 2.28
CA ASP A 99 -1.61 -26.42 1.49
C ASP A 99 -0.96 -25.08 1.09
N MET A 100 -1.78 -24.12 0.67
CA MET A 100 -1.33 -22.77 0.33
C MET A 100 -0.85 -22.01 1.57
N PHE A 101 -1.53 -22.19 2.71
CA PHE A 101 -1.10 -21.63 3.99
C PHE A 101 0.28 -22.18 4.37
N ASP A 102 0.42 -23.51 4.46
CA ASP A 102 1.67 -24.17 4.86
C ASP A 102 2.83 -23.77 3.93
N LYS A 103 2.59 -23.75 2.61
CA LYS A 103 3.60 -23.36 1.61
C LYS A 103 4.08 -21.92 1.81
N ARG A 104 3.16 -20.97 2.00
CA ARG A 104 3.51 -19.55 2.16
C ARG A 104 4.19 -19.30 3.50
N VAL A 105 3.66 -19.88 4.56
CA VAL A 105 4.29 -19.85 5.88
C VAL A 105 5.72 -20.37 5.82
N GLY A 106 5.95 -21.52 5.16
CA GLY A 106 7.28 -22.10 5.02
C GLY A 106 8.25 -21.24 4.20
N MET A 107 7.76 -20.54 3.16
CA MET A 107 8.58 -19.59 2.40
C MET A 107 9.03 -18.42 3.29
N ILE A 108 8.08 -17.78 3.98
CA ILE A 108 8.39 -16.64 4.86
C ILE A 108 9.32 -17.09 6.00
N ALA A 109 9.10 -18.27 6.58
CA ALA A 109 9.94 -18.81 7.63
C ALA A 109 11.39 -18.97 7.18
N ASN A 110 11.60 -19.58 6.00
CA ASN A 110 12.95 -19.76 5.45
C ASN A 110 13.65 -18.42 5.21
N ASP A 111 12.95 -17.44 4.64
CA ASP A 111 13.51 -16.10 4.37
C ASP A 111 13.86 -15.37 5.67
N VAL A 112 13.02 -15.51 6.70
CA VAL A 112 13.25 -14.91 8.02
C VAL A 112 14.40 -15.59 8.75
N GLU A 113 14.45 -16.93 8.77
CA GLU A 113 15.52 -17.69 9.41
C GLU A 113 16.88 -17.41 8.75
N MET A 114 16.94 -17.46 7.42
CA MET A 114 18.15 -17.12 6.66
C MET A 114 18.61 -15.69 6.96
N GLY A 115 17.68 -14.73 6.97
CA GLY A 115 18.00 -13.34 7.29
C GLY A 115 18.49 -13.15 8.73
N ILE A 116 17.91 -13.85 9.71
CA ILE A 116 18.39 -13.85 11.10
C ILE A 116 19.82 -14.37 11.16
N SER A 117 20.12 -15.52 10.54
CA SER A 117 21.45 -16.10 10.54
C SER A 117 22.50 -15.16 9.92
N LEU A 118 22.20 -14.56 8.77
CA LEU A 118 23.11 -13.60 8.12
C LEU A 118 23.38 -12.36 8.99
N LEU A 119 22.37 -11.85 9.69
CA LEU A 119 22.52 -10.70 10.58
C LEU A 119 23.31 -11.05 11.85
N GLU A 120 23.07 -12.22 12.43
CA GLU A 120 23.82 -12.70 13.60
C GLU A 120 25.31 -12.93 13.26
N GLU A 121 25.58 -13.56 12.11
CA GLU A 121 26.94 -13.73 11.58
C GLU A 121 27.65 -12.39 11.36
N PHE A 122 26.94 -11.39 10.81
CA PHE A 122 27.50 -10.05 10.64
C PHE A 122 27.82 -9.38 11.97
N ILE A 123 26.90 -9.45 12.95
CA ILE A 123 27.11 -8.85 14.27
C ILE A 123 28.30 -9.51 14.96
N GLU A 124 28.41 -10.83 14.89
CA GLU A 124 29.54 -11.57 15.44
C GLU A 124 30.85 -11.20 14.76
N PHE A 125 30.86 -11.06 13.42
CA PHE A 125 32.02 -10.57 12.68
C PHE A 125 32.43 -9.15 13.09
N ALA A 126 31.47 -8.23 13.17
CA ALA A 126 31.73 -6.81 13.44
C ALA A 126 32.17 -6.55 14.90
N LEU A 127 31.63 -7.29 15.87
CA LEU A 127 31.89 -7.07 17.30
C LEU A 127 32.81 -8.14 17.92
N GLY A 128 33.19 -9.17 17.16
CA GLY A 128 33.94 -10.35 17.62
C GLY A 128 33.12 -11.34 18.46
N LYS A 129 31.86 -11.03 18.78
CA LYS A 129 30.89 -11.91 19.46
C LYS A 129 29.47 -11.39 19.29
N LEU A 130 28.48 -12.28 19.32
CA LEU A 130 27.07 -11.88 19.42
C LEU A 130 26.75 -11.40 20.86
N PRO A 131 26.25 -10.16 21.04
CA PRO A 131 25.80 -9.70 22.35
C PRO A 131 24.67 -10.57 22.91
N MET A 132 24.68 -10.81 24.23
CA MET A 132 23.59 -11.55 24.90
C MET A 132 22.25 -10.79 24.87
N GLU A 133 22.29 -9.45 24.81
CA GLU A 133 21.11 -8.59 24.74
C GLU A 133 21.29 -7.55 23.64
N ILE A 134 20.35 -7.52 22.70
CA ILE A 134 20.25 -6.51 21.66
C ILE A 134 19.06 -5.63 22.01
N ASN A 135 19.35 -4.39 22.41
CA ASN A 135 18.30 -3.44 22.79
C ASN A 135 17.60 -2.90 21.54
N PRO A 136 16.25 -2.95 21.48
CA PRO A 136 15.51 -2.47 20.33
C PRO A 136 15.51 -0.93 20.32
N ARG A 137 16.43 -0.32 19.57
CA ARG A 137 16.26 1.06 19.10
C ARG A 137 15.76 1.02 17.67
N LEU A 138 14.47 0.69 17.51
CA LEU A 138 13.83 0.74 16.20
C LEU A 138 13.76 2.19 15.74
N SER A 139 14.63 2.58 14.80
CA SER A 139 14.58 3.90 14.18
C SER A 139 13.28 4.04 13.40
N THR A 140 12.67 5.22 13.50
CA THR A 140 11.27 5.50 13.14
C THR A 140 11.07 5.87 11.67
N SER A 141 12.07 5.67 10.81
CA SER A 141 12.02 6.19 9.45
C SER A 141 12.26 5.10 8.42
N GLU A 142 11.27 4.25 8.17
CA GLU A 142 11.10 3.54 6.90
C GLU A 142 9.69 2.91 6.84
N GLY A 143 8.87 3.36 5.87
CA GLY A 143 7.41 3.14 5.86
C GLY A 143 6.97 1.74 5.41
N ILE A 144 6.22 1.05 6.29
CA ILE A 144 5.57 -0.27 6.21
C ILE A 144 4.41 -0.25 7.26
N TYR A 145 3.36 0.60 7.17
CA TYR A 145 2.63 1.08 8.40
C TYR A 145 3.62 1.33 9.58
N SER A 146 4.74 1.96 9.20
CA SER A 146 6.09 2.01 9.78
C SER A 146 6.51 0.88 10.75
N ASN A 147 6.53 -0.35 10.21
CA ASN A 147 6.72 -1.69 10.80
C ASN A 147 5.49 -2.27 11.53
N ILE A 148 4.30 -1.87 11.07
CA ILE A 148 2.94 -2.18 11.56
C ILE A 148 2.79 -1.93 13.06
N ALA A 149 3.16 -0.67 13.37
CA ALA A 149 3.23 -0.01 14.67
C ALA A 149 3.86 -0.85 15.78
N SER A 150 5.01 -1.46 15.46
CA SER A 150 5.83 -2.27 16.37
C SER A 150 5.00 -3.36 17.08
N PHE A 151 4.15 -4.07 16.31
CA PHE A 151 3.38 -5.26 16.69
C PHE A 151 2.36 -5.08 17.85
N TYR A 152 1.57 -4.00 17.78
CA TYR A 152 0.28 -3.78 18.47
C TYR A 152 0.27 -3.31 19.93
N GLY A 153 1.38 -2.87 20.52
CA GLY A 153 1.44 -2.30 21.89
C GLY A 153 0.82 -0.91 22.10
N PHE A 154 0.06 -0.38 21.13
CA PHE A 154 -0.44 1.00 21.13
C PHE A 154 -1.92 1.15 20.74
N SER A 155 -2.67 0.05 20.62
CA SER A 155 -4.11 0.11 20.34
C SER A 155 -4.84 0.80 21.51
N GLU A 156 -5.67 1.79 21.19
CA GLU A 156 -6.53 2.47 22.19
C GLU A 156 -7.89 1.79 22.36
N LEU A 157 -8.14 0.71 21.61
CA LEU A 157 -9.39 -0.03 21.67
C LEU A 157 -9.51 -0.88 22.96
N PRO A 158 -10.72 -1.00 23.54
CA PRO A 158 -10.95 -1.87 24.68
C PRO A 158 -10.77 -3.36 24.31
N SER A 159 -10.21 -4.16 25.23
CA SER A 159 -10.17 -5.62 25.06
C SER A 159 -11.49 -6.26 25.49
N LEU A 160 -12.19 -6.83 24.52
CA LEU A 160 -13.42 -7.59 24.75
C LEU A 160 -13.10 -8.96 25.37
N ALA A 161 -11.98 -9.58 24.98
CA ALA A 161 -11.58 -10.90 25.49
C ALA A 161 -11.33 -10.89 27.01
N ALA A 162 -10.78 -9.80 27.55
CA ALA A 162 -10.52 -9.64 28.97
C ALA A 162 -11.80 -9.54 29.82
N SER A 163 -12.90 -9.08 29.23
CA SER A 163 -14.20 -8.91 29.90
C SER A 163 -15.27 -9.92 29.44
N PHE A 164 -14.86 -10.93 28.66
CA PHE A 164 -15.78 -11.89 28.07
C PHE A 164 -16.54 -12.71 29.12
N ASP A 165 -15.84 -13.19 30.15
CA ASP A 165 -16.44 -14.08 31.17
C ASP A 165 -17.43 -13.37 32.10
N SER A 166 -17.43 -12.03 32.11
CA SER A 166 -18.30 -11.20 32.95
C SER A 166 -19.46 -10.54 32.20
N LYS A 167 -19.62 -10.83 30.91
CA LYS A 167 -20.63 -10.21 30.03
C LYS A 167 -21.48 -11.27 29.33
N SER A 168 -22.72 -10.90 29.04
CA SER A 168 -23.59 -11.67 28.15
C SER A 168 -23.11 -11.56 26.69
N GLY A 169 -23.51 -12.53 25.84
CA GLY A 169 -23.17 -12.49 24.42
C GLY A 169 -23.67 -11.23 23.69
N ASP A 170 -24.83 -10.71 24.09
CA ASP A 170 -25.40 -9.48 23.53
C ASP A 170 -24.59 -8.24 23.91
N GLU A 171 -24.10 -8.17 25.16
CA GLU A 171 -23.21 -7.08 25.61
C GLU A 171 -21.88 -7.11 24.86
N VAL A 172 -21.26 -8.29 24.72
CA VAL A 172 -20.02 -8.46 23.95
C VAL A 172 -20.21 -8.03 22.50
N LEU A 173 -21.34 -8.38 21.88
CA LEU A 173 -21.65 -7.98 20.51
C LEU A 173 -21.88 -6.46 20.38
N GLN A 174 -22.51 -5.84 21.37
CA GLN A 174 -22.73 -4.40 21.38
C GLN A 174 -21.41 -3.63 21.51
N GLU A 175 -20.47 -4.13 22.33
CA GLU A 175 -19.14 -3.53 22.42
C GLU A 175 -18.30 -3.75 21.15
N ALA A 176 -18.39 -4.93 20.54
CA ALA A 176 -17.77 -5.18 19.24
C ALA A 176 -18.25 -4.19 18.17
N LYS A 177 -19.55 -3.83 18.16
CA LYS A 177 -20.06 -2.75 17.29
C LYS A 177 -19.41 -1.40 17.61
N GLY A 178 -19.29 -1.04 18.88
CA GLY A 178 -18.62 0.20 19.30
C GLY A 178 -17.15 0.27 18.85
N VAL A 179 -16.45 -0.87 18.88
CA VAL A 179 -15.09 -0.98 18.31
C VAL A 179 -15.08 -0.72 16.80
N ILE A 180 -16.03 -1.32 16.05
CA ILE A 180 -16.16 -1.06 14.60
C ILE A 180 -16.47 0.42 14.33
N GLU A 181 -17.39 1.04 15.08
CA GLU A 181 -17.73 2.46 14.93
C GLU A 181 -16.50 3.36 15.17
N THR A 182 -15.67 3.04 16.16
CA THR A 182 -14.42 3.77 16.43
C THR A 182 -13.46 3.66 15.25
N LEU A 183 -13.28 2.46 14.70
CA LEU A 183 -12.44 2.22 13.53
C LEU A 183 -12.99 2.89 12.26
N GLU A 184 -14.31 2.94 12.08
CA GLU A 184 -14.96 3.68 10.99
C GLU A 184 -14.65 5.17 11.07
N LEU A 185 -14.70 5.78 12.27
CA LEU A 185 -14.32 7.18 12.48
C LEU A 185 -12.85 7.45 12.12
N LEU A 186 -11.94 6.58 12.55
CA LEU A 186 -10.51 6.68 12.20
C LEU A 186 -10.29 6.55 10.69
N LEU A 187 -10.99 5.62 10.04
CA LEU A 187 -10.90 5.46 8.59
C LEU A 187 -11.43 6.69 7.85
N GLU A 188 -12.49 7.34 8.33
CA GLU A 188 -12.98 8.60 7.77
C GLU A 188 -11.97 9.75 7.91
N GLN A 189 -11.21 9.79 9.01
CA GLN A 189 -10.09 10.72 9.16
C GLN A 189 -8.99 10.44 8.13
N ALA A 190 -8.58 9.19 7.97
CA ALA A 190 -7.60 8.78 6.97
C ALA A 190 -8.06 9.14 5.54
N LYS A 191 -9.33 8.88 5.21
CA LYS A 191 -9.95 9.30 3.94
C LYS A 191 -9.89 10.83 3.76
N SER A 192 -10.25 11.60 4.77
CA SER A 192 -10.20 13.07 4.72
C SER A 192 -8.78 13.57 4.43
N VAL A 193 -7.78 12.99 5.11
CA VAL A 193 -6.36 13.27 4.85
C VAL A 193 -5.99 12.94 3.41
N THR A 194 -6.31 11.75 2.91
CA THR A 194 -6.02 11.35 1.54
C THR A 194 -6.68 12.27 0.50
N LEU A 195 -7.94 12.68 0.72
CA LEU A 195 -8.60 13.67 -0.15
C LEU A 195 -7.89 15.02 -0.14
N GLY A 196 -7.44 15.47 1.03
CA GLY A 196 -6.63 16.69 1.17
C GLY A 196 -5.33 16.63 0.36
N ARG A 197 -4.65 15.48 0.37
CA ARG A 197 -3.41 15.23 -0.38
C ARG A 197 -3.62 15.23 -1.89
N ILE A 198 -4.64 14.50 -2.35
CA ILE A 198 -5.04 14.48 -3.76
C ILE A 198 -5.35 15.90 -4.24
N SER A 199 -6.14 16.64 -3.44
CA SER A 199 -6.48 18.02 -3.75
C SER A 199 -5.23 18.88 -3.88
N ARG A 200 -4.32 18.86 -2.90
CA ARG A 200 -3.12 19.71 -2.92
C ARG A 200 -2.09 19.34 -3.98
N ASN A 201 -2.36 18.31 -4.80
CA ASN A 201 -1.44 17.79 -5.80
C ASN A 201 -0.04 17.46 -5.22
N GLU A 202 0.00 16.88 -4.02
CA GLU A 202 1.26 16.65 -3.30
C GLU A 202 2.12 15.60 -4.00
N TYR A 203 3.27 16.01 -4.55
CA TYR A 203 4.16 15.11 -5.31
C TYR A 203 4.57 13.85 -4.54
N SER A 204 4.71 13.92 -3.21
CA SER A 204 5.04 12.76 -2.37
C SER A 204 3.94 11.69 -2.37
N PHE A 205 2.67 12.10 -2.35
CA PHE A 205 1.53 11.20 -2.53
C PHE A 205 1.57 10.55 -3.91
N PHE A 206 1.94 11.34 -4.92
CA PHE A 206 2.11 10.88 -6.29
C PHE A 206 3.48 10.25 -6.58
N ALA A 207 4.32 9.95 -5.59
CA ALA A 207 5.59 9.25 -5.81
C ALA A 207 5.57 7.80 -5.30
N ARG A 208 4.60 7.46 -4.42
CA ARG A 208 4.44 6.15 -3.74
C ARG A 208 3.08 5.52 -4.02
N GLU A 209 2.63 5.62 -5.25
CA GLU A 209 1.22 5.82 -5.60
C GLU A 209 0.28 4.63 -5.58
N ALA A 210 0.79 3.46 -5.94
CA ALA A 210 0.03 2.23 -5.82
C ALA A 210 0.01 1.76 -4.37
N GLU A 211 1.05 2.11 -3.60
CA GLU A 211 1.25 1.67 -2.23
C GLU A 211 0.32 2.42 -1.27
N GLU A 212 0.38 3.76 -1.18
CA GLU A 212 -0.38 4.49 -0.15
C GLU A 212 -1.91 4.46 -0.36
N LEU A 213 -2.38 4.51 -1.61
CA LEU A 213 -3.81 4.37 -1.88
C LEU A 213 -4.26 2.91 -1.78
N GLY A 214 -3.42 1.97 -2.21
CA GLY A 214 -3.66 0.53 -2.03
C GLY A 214 -3.79 0.18 -0.54
N GLU A 215 -2.92 0.74 0.30
CA GLU A 215 -2.95 0.66 1.75
C GLU A 215 -4.30 1.15 2.32
N LEU A 216 -4.78 2.33 1.92
CA LEU A 216 -6.08 2.82 2.40
C LEU A 216 -7.24 1.89 1.97
N VAL A 217 -7.20 1.35 0.75
CA VAL A 217 -8.17 0.35 0.27
C VAL A 217 -8.12 -0.90 1.16
N ASP A 218 -6.93 -1.38 1.47
CA ASP A 218 -6.74 -2.57 2.30
C ASP A 218 -7.28 -2.39 3.72
N LEU A 219 -7.02 -1.24 4.35
CA LEU A 219 -7.61 -0.91 5.66
C LEU A 219 -9.14 -0.90 5.62
N ALA A 220 -9.71 -0.32 4.56
CA ALA A 220 -11.15 -0.28 4.39
C ALA A 220 -11.73 -1.69 4.21
N GLU A 221 -11.07 -2.55 3.44
CA GLU A 221 -11.52 -3.93 3.23
C GLU A 221 -11.38 -4.80 4.48
N LEU A 222 -10.33 -4.60 5.29
CA LEU A 222 -10.18 -5.20 6.62
C LEU A 222 -11.33 -4.80 7.55
N LEU A 223 -11.67 -3.50 7.59
CA LEU A 223 -12.81 -3.02 8.37
C LEU A 223 -14.13 -3.63 7.89
N ALA A 224 -14.32 -3.72 6.57
CA ALA A 224 -15.52 -4.31 6.00
C ALA A 224 -15.65 -5.80 6.35
N LEU A 225 -14.55 -6.54 6.43
CA LEU A 225 -14.52 -7.94 6.88
C LEU A 225 -14.95 -8.06 8.35
N LEU A 226 -14.39 -7.24 9.24
CA LEU A 226 -14.72 -7.23 10.67
C LEU A 226 -16.17 -6.80 10.93
N ARG A 227 -16.64 -5.78 10.21
CA ARG A 227 -18.05 -5.35 10.24
C ARG A 227 -18.99 -6.46 9.80
N ARG A 228 -18.64 -7.18 8.73
CA ARG A 228 -19.44 -8.31 8.23
C ARG A 228 -19.50 -9.43 9.26
N TYR A 229 -18.41 -9.70 9.96
CA TYR A 229 -18.39 -10.66 11.06
C TYR A 229 -19.41 -10.28 12.14
N VAL A 230 -19.33 -9.07 12.69
CA VAL A 230 -20.27 -8.57 13.71
C VAL A 230 -21.72 -8.64 13.21
N HIS A 231 -21.98 -8.23 11.97
CA HIS A 231 -23.31 -8.27 11.38
C HIS A 231 -23.86 -9.70 11.21
N ASN A 232 -23.05 -10.61 10.68
CA ASN A 232 -23.45 -12.00 10.48
C ASN A 232 -23.68 -12.71 11.83
N THR A 233 -22.81 -12.48 12.81
CA THR A 233 -22.97 -13.00 14.16
C THR A 233 -24.30 -12.58 14.76
N GLN A 234 -24.69 -11.31 14.59
CA GLN A 234 -26.00 -10.81 15.01
C GLN A 234 -27.16 -11.45 14.24
N ARG A 235 -27.05 -11.49 12.91
CA ARG A 235 -28.15 -11.92 12.02
C ARG A 235 -28.42 -13.41 12.11
N ASP A 236 -27.36 -14.20 12.17
CA ASP A 236 -27.41 -15.67 12.10
C ASP A 236 -27.42 -16.31 13.50
N GLY A 237 -27.37 -15.50 14.58
CA GLY A 237 -27.43 -15.98 15.97
C GLY A 237 -26.27 -16.90 16.36
N LEU A 238 -25.09 -16.68 15.77
CA LEU A 238 -23.92 -17.52 16.01
C LEU A 238 -23.40 -17.32 17.42
N ALA A 239 -23.07 -18.42 18.11
CA ALA A 239 -22.45 -18.36 19.42
C ALA A 239 -21.08 -17.68 19.32
N ILE A 240 -20.92 -16.56 20.02
CA ILE A 240 -19.65 -15.85 20.14
C ILE A 240 -18.81 -16.61 21.17
N THR A 241 -17.65 -17.13 20.77
CA THR A 241 -16.71 -17.78 21.69
C THR A 241 -15.60 -16.82 22.12
N LYS A 242 -15.01 -17.07 23.29
CA LYS A 242 -13.84 -16.32 23.78
C LYS A 242 -12.67 -16.38 22.80
N PHE A 243 -12.50 -17.52 22.13
CA PHE A 243 -11.52 -17.68 21.05
C PHE A 243 -11.76 -16.66 19.93
N MET A 244 -12.96 -16.62 19.37
CA MET A 244 -13.30 -15.72 18.27
C MET A 244 -13.14 -14.24 18.66
N ILE A 245 -13.53 -13.89 19.89
CA ILE A 245 -13.36 -12.52 20.41
C ILE A 245 -11.89 -12.16 20.61
N SER A 246 -11.05 -13.08 21.08
CA SER A 246 -9.61 -12.80 21.18
C SER A 246 -8.96 -12.50 19.82
N LYS A 247 -9.42 -13.17 18.76
CA LYS A 247 -8.94 -12.92 17.40
C LYS A 247 -9.52 -11.65 16.82
N PHE A 248 -10.78 -11.33 17.13
CA PHE A 248 -11.39 -10.04 16.81
C PHE A 248 -10.59 -8.89 17.43
N ASP A 249 -10.34 -8.91 18.75
CA ASP A 249 -9.54 -7.92 19.48
C ASP A 249 -8.19 -7.67 18.78
N ARG A 250 -7.51 -8.76 18.40
CA ARG A 250 -6.22 -8.68 17.71
C ARG A 250 -6.32 -8.04 16.34
N SER A 251 -7.29 -8.44 15.52
CA SER A 251 -7.49 -7.86 14.18
C SER A 251 -7.92 -6.39 14.25
N THR A 252 -8.71 -6.01 15.25
CA THR A 252 -9.11 -4.60 15.46
C THR A 252 -7.97 -3.75 15.99
N ALA A 253 -7.18 -4.26 16.93
CA ALA A 253 -5.97 -3.57 17.43
C ALA A 253 -4.97 -3.33 16.30
N ARG A 254 -4.82 -4.32 15.41
CA ARG A 254 -4.02 -4.18 14.20
C ARG A 254 -4.52 -3.06 13.30
N LEU A 255 -5.81 -3.07 13.00
CA LEU A 255 -6.42 -2.10 12.12
C LEU A 255 -6.34 -0.66 12.71
N ASP A 256 -6.57 -0.50 14.02
CA ASP A 256 -6.42 0.78 14.74
C ASP A 256 -5.01 1.35 14.55
N CYS A 257 -3.99 0.55 14.90
CA CYS A 257 -2.59 0.91 14.74
C CYS A 257 -2.24 1.31 13.30
N CYS A 258 -2.65 0.50 12.31
CA CYS A 258 -2.38 0.79 10.90
C CYS A 258 -3.01 2.11 10.44
N ILE A 259 -4.28 2.36 10.77
CA ILE A 259 -4.99 3.59 10.36
C ILE A 259 -4.32 4.82 11.00
N ARG A 260 -3.92 4.73 12.28
CA ARG A 260 -3.25 5.84 12.96
C ARG A 260 -1.88 6.13 12.38
N VAL A 261 -1.06 5.11 12.12
CA VAL A 261 0.26 5.32 11.48
C VAL A 261 0.10 5.93 10.10
N PHE A 262 -0.83 5.42 9.28
CA PHE A 262 -1.16 5.99 7.98
C PHE A 262 -1.49 7.49 8.08
N THR A 263 -2.21 7.89 9.13
CA THR A 263 -2.61 9.28 9.37
C THR A 263 -1.47 10.13 9.94
N ILE A 264 -0.63 9.59 10.83
CA ILE A 264 0.48 10.33 11.49
C ILE A 264 1.67 10.53 10.56
N ASP A 265 2.02 9.52 9.76
CA ASP A 265 3.14 9.63 8.81
C ASP A 265 2.88 10.76 7.81
N TYR A 266 1.61 11.07 7.52
CA TYR A 266 1.23 12.25 6.75
C TYR A 266 1.67 13.57 7.38
N ASP A 267 1.46 13.78 8.67
CA ASP A 267 1.76 15.06 9.33
C ASP A 267 3.27 15.33 9.45
N LYS A 268 4.09 14.28 9.40
CA LYS A 268 5.55 14.36 9.48
C LYS A 268 6.23 14.60 8.13
N LEU A 269 5.54 14.35 7.02
CA LEU A 269 6.12 14.52 5.69
C LEU A 269 6.31 16.02 5.37
N PRO A 270 7.44 16.40 4.74
CA PRO A 270 7.62 17.77 4.27
C PRO A 270 6.48 18.12 3.32
N LYS A 271 5.64 19.08 3.71
CA LYS A 271 4.54 19.62 2.90
C LYS A 271 5.12 20.49 1.78
N ARG A 272 5.92 19.89 0.90
CA ARG A 272 6.42 20.53 -0.32
C ARG A 272 5.30 20.48 -1.34
N SER A 273 4.51 21.56 -1.37
CA SER A 273 3.74 21.90 -2.56
C SER A 273 4.74 22.09 -3.69
N THR A 274 4.89 21.10 -4.58
CA THR A 274 5.55 21.34 -5.86
C THR A 274 4.67 22.32 -6.62
N SER A 275 5.18 23.54 -6.73
CA SER A 275 4.69 24.65 -7.56
C SER A 275 3.70 24.24 -8.65
N THR A 276 2.47 24.74 -8.47
CA THR A 276 1.43 25.00 -9.48
C THR A 276 1.06 23.84 -10.42
N PRO A 277 0.03 23.02 -10.10
CA PRO A 277 -1.04 22.94 -11.08
C PRO A 277 -1.49 24.40 -11.31
N THR A 278 -1.60 24.83 -12.56
CA THR A 278 -2.09 26.16 -12.90
C THR A 278 -3.23 26.53 -11.95
N GLU A 279 -3.32 27.77 -11.51
CA GLU A 279 -4.44 28.34 -10.76
C GLU A 279 -5.77 28.27 -11.55
N LEU A 280 -6.00 27.21 -12.33
CA LEU A 280 -7.29 26.65 -12.67
C LEU A 280 -7.89 26.07 -11.40
N ASP A 281 -8.30 27.00 -10.55
CA ASP A 281 -9.45 26.95 -9.67
C ASP A 281 -9.89 25.52 -9.33
N MET A 282 -9.24 24.92 -8.33
CA MET A 282 -9.62 23.61 -7.80
C MET A 282 -11.07 23.57 -7.30
N ALA A 283 -11.69 24.73 -7.04
CA ALA A 283 -13.12 24.81 -6.76
C ALA A 283 -13.99 24.55 -8.01
N SER A 284 -13.44 24.76 -9.22
CA SER A 284 -14.12 24.52 -10.51
C SER A 284 -13.96 23.08 -11.04
N LEU A 285 -12.93 22.34 -10.61
CA LEU A 285 -12.67 20.98 -11.10
C LEU A 285 -13.74 19.95 -10.67
N PRO A 286 -14.22 19.93 -9.41
CA PRO A 286 -15.38 19.12 -8.99
C PRO A 286 -16.67 19.49 -9.72
N ALA A 287 -16.79 20.72 -10.22
CA ALA A 287 -17.99 21.19 -10.91
C ALA A 287 -18.25 20.41 -12.21
N SER A 288 -17.21 19.91 -12.88
CA SER A 288 -17.31 19.06 -14.07
C SER A 288 -17.96 17.69 -13.81
N CYS A 289 -17.92 17.23 -12.55
CA CYS A 289 -18.48 15.96 -12.09
C CYS A 289 -19.77 16.16 -11.25
N LYS A 290 -20.18 17.41 -11.01
CA LYS A 290 -21.38 17.75 -10.25
C LYS A 290 -22.62 17.17 -10.93
N GLY A 291 -23.40 16.38 -10.19
CA GLY A 291 -24.62 15.72 -10.69
C GLY A 291 -24.40 14.37 -11.40
N ARG A 292 -23.16 13.91 -11.64
CA ARG A 292 -22.92 12.56 -12.19
C ARG A 292 -23.03 11.50 -11.10
N ASN A 293 -23.61 10.35 -11.46
CA ASN A 293 -23.52 9.14 -10.64
C ASN A 293 -22.11 8.52 -10.80
N LEU A 294 -21.76 7.58 -9.91
CA LEU A 294 -20.45 6.95 -9.88
C LEU A 294 -20.10 6.24 -11.21
N ASP A 295 -21.08 5.60 -11.86
CA ASP A 295 -20.89 4.97 -13.16
C ASP A 295 -20.53 5.96 -14.26
N GLY A 296 -21.18 7.12 -14.30
CA GLY A 296 -20.83 8.20 -15.23
C GLY A 296 -19.43 8.77 -15.00
N ILE A 297 -18.95 8.75 -13.75
CA ILE A 297 -17.57 9.15 -13.40
C ILE A 297 -16.56 8.09 -13.87
N TYR A 298 -16.88 6.80 -13.74
CA TYR A 298 -16.04 5.72 -14.26
C TYR A 298 -15.94 5.72 -15.80
N VAL A 299 -17.05 5.96 -16.51
CA VAL A 299 -17.03 6.05 -17.97
C VAL A 299 -16.20 7.25 -18.44
N GLN A 300 -16.24 8.36 -17.73
CA GLN A 300 -15.39 9.50 -18.05
C GLN A 300 -13.91 9.17 -17.81
N HIS A 301 -13.59 8.51 -16.70
CA HIS A 301 -12.24 8.03 -16.41
C HIS A 301 -11.68 7.17 -17.54
N ASP A 302 -12.46 6.19 -18.03
CA ASP A 302 -12.03 5.33 -19.13
C ASP A 302 -11.57 6.09 -20.38
N ARG A 303 -12.30 7.16 -20.70
CA ARG A 303 -11.98 7.99 -21.86
C ARG A 303 -10.74 8.82 -21.62
N ASP A 304 -10.66 9.43 -20.44
CA ASP A 304 -9.55 10.29 -20.06
C ASP A 304 -8.24 9.46 -19.98
N ASP A 305 -8.33 8.25 -19.43
CA ASP A 305 -7.23 7.29 -19.37
C ASP A 305 -6.69 6.88 -20.75
N LYS A 306 -7.57 6.47 -21.66
CA LYS A 306 -7.20 6.13 -23.04
C LYS A 306 -6.58 7.32 -23.78
N THR A 307 -7.09 8.52 -23.51
CA THR A 307 -6.58 9.75 -24.13
C THR A 307 -5.16 10.04 -23.65
N LEU A 308 -4.90 9.91 -22.33
CA LEU A 308 -3.56 10.04 -21.78
C LEU A 308 -2.60 9.00 -22.35
N ASP A 309 -3.01 7.73 -22.44
CA ASP A 309 -2.17 6.69 -23.04
C ASP A 309 -1.81 7.01 -24.50
N SER A 310 -2.76 7.54 -25.28
CA SER A 310 -2.48 8.03 -26.65
C SER A 310 -1.49 9.19 -26.66
N LEU A 311 -1.67 10.19 -25.79
CA LEU A 311 -0.77 11.35 -25.71
C LEU A 311 0.65 10.94 -25.29
N PHE A 312 0.80 9.95 -24.40
CA PHE A 312 2.12 9.44 -24.05
C PHE A 312 2.79 8.71 -25.22
N ASN A 313 2.05 7.96 -26.03
CA ASN A 313 2.60 7.35 -27.24
C ASN A 313 3.07 8.43 -28.25
N ASP A 314 2.26 9.48 -28.44
CA ASP A 314 2.61 10.62 -29.29
C ASP A 314 3.83 11.39 -28.75
N LEU A 315 3.92 11.53 -27.43
CA LEU A 315 5.07 12.11 -26.74
C LEU A 315 6.34 11.29 -26.97
N ASP A 316 6.28 9.96 -26.81
CA ASP A 316 7.44 9.08 -27.02
C ASP A 316 7.95 9.14 -28.46
N GLU A 317 7.06 9.33 -29.43
CA GLU A 317 7.44 9.54 -30.83
C GLU A 317 8.06 10.93 -31.05
N ALA A 318 7.41 12.00 -30.58
CA ALA A 318 7.92 13.36 -30.71
C ALA A 318 9.26 13.55 -29.99
N TYR A 319 9.43 12.93 -28.82
CA TYR A 319 10.67 12.96 -28.04
C TYR A 319 11.80 12.23 -28.76
N ARG A 320 11.53 11.06 -29.36
CA ARG A 320 12.54 10.34 -30.17
C ARG A 320 12.99 11.19 -31.34
N GLN A 321 12.05 11.80 -32.08
CA GLN A 321 12.36 12.67 -33.22
C GLN A 321 13.17 13.90 -32.81
N ALA A 322 12.72 14.62 -31.77
CA ALA A 322 13.44 15.79 -31.25
C ALA A 322 14.82 15.43 -30.71
N GLY A 323 14.97 14.27 -30.06
CA GLY A 323 16.24 13.80 -29.50
C GLY A 323 17.31 13.51 -30.55
N TYR A 324 16.92 13.16 -31.78
CA TYR A 324 17.86 13.05 -32.91
C TYR A 324 18.38 14.41 -33.38
N HIS A 325 17.66 15.50 -33.11
CA HIS A 325 18.01 16.85 -33.54
C HIS A 325 18.69 17.67 -32.43
N ASP A 326 18.12 17.69 -31.23
CA ASP A 326 18.64 18.38 -30.05
C ASP A 326 18.24 17.63 -28.77
N ALA A 327 19.07 16.65 -28.39
CA ALA A 327 18.86 15.81 -27.21
C ALA A 327 18.79 16.60 -25.90
N VAL A 328 19.57 17.69 -25.77
CA VAL A 328 19.63 18.48 -24.53
C VAL A 328 18.37 19.32 -24.37
N ALA A 329 17.91 19.97 -25.44
CA ALA A 329 16.65 20.72 -25.40
C ALA A 329 15.46 19.80 -25.18
N ALA A 330 15.42 18.63 -25.84
CA ALA A 330 14.36 17.65 -25.66
C ALA A 330 14.27 17.14 -24.21
N MET A 331 15.41 16.78 -23.60
CA MET A 331 15.46 16.33 -22.20
C MET A 331 15.00 17.42 -21.24
N ASN A 332 15.48 18.66 -21.40
CA ASN A 332 15.07 19.80 -20.56
C ASN A 332 13.56 20.07 -20.63
N LEU A 333 12.94 19.94 -21.80
CA LEU A 333 11.49 20.10 -21.96
C LEU A 333 10.72 18.98 -21.24
N LYS A 334 11.18 17.73 -21.38
CA LYS A 334 10.56 16.57 -20.73
C LYS A 334 10.63 16.65 -19.21
N ASP A 335 11.78 17.04 -18.67
CA ASP A 335 11.98 17.17 -17.22
C ASP A 335 11.11 18.27 -16.62
N ARG A 336 11.00 19.41 -17.30
CA ARG A 336 10.14 20.53 -16.88
C ARG A 336 8.66 20.20 -16.88
N ALA A 337 8.22 19.32 -17.77
CA ALA A 337 6.82 18.93 -17.87
C ALA A 337 6.39 17.92 -16.79
N GLY A 338 7.32 17.34 -16.03
CA GLY A 338 7.00 16.44 -14.93
C GLY A 338 6.23 15.18 -15.37
N THR A 339 6.60 14.61 -16.52
CA THR A 339 5.88 13.46 -17.14
C THR A 339 5.71 12.25 -16.22
N GLY A 340 6.67 12.01 -15.31
CA GLY A 340 6.55 11.03 -14.24
C GLY A 340 5.32 11.29 -13.37
N ALA A 341 5.18 12.51 -12.82
CA ALA A 341 4.05 12.92 -11.98
C ALA A 341 2.67 12.78 -12.68
N ILE A 342 2.62 12.91 -14.00
CA ILE A 342 1.40 12.72 -14.79
C ILE A 342 1.00 11.23 -14.86
N ARG A 343 1.95 10.35 -15.23
CA ARG A 343 1.73 8.87 -15.23
C ARG A 343 1.29 8.37 -13.86
N ASN A 344 1.88 9.00 -12.88
CA ASN A 344 1.66 8.77 -11.49
C ASN A 344 0.19 9.08 -11.11
N ARG A 345 -0.29 10.31 -11.33
CA ARG A 345 -1.71 10.66 -11.15
C ARG A 345 -2.68 9.74 -11.91
N GLN A 346 -2.33 9.35 -13.14
CA GLN A 346 -3.11 8.41 -13.94
C GLN A 346 -3.22 7.04 -13.25
N THR A 347 -2.14 6.56 -12.63
CA THR A 347 -2.10 5.29 -11.89
C THR A 347 -2.97 5.34 -10.64
N VAL A 348 -2.90 6.42 -9.85
CA VAL A 348 -3.78 6.61 -8.68
C VAL A 348 -5.26 6.57 -9.07
N ALA A 349 -5.62 7.25 -10.17
CA ALA A 349 -6.98 7.27 -10.67
C ALA A 349 -7.45 5.88 -11.14
N LYS A 350 -6.56 5.11 -11.80
CA LYS A 350 -6.81 3.69 -12.10
C LYS A 350 -7.07 2.88 -10.83
N THR A 351 -6.21 2.98 -9.82
CA THR A 351 -6.32 2.23 -8.55
C THR A 351 -7.64 2.50 -7.81
N LEU A 352 -8.11 3.76 -7.76
CA LEU A 352 -9.43 4.10 -7.18
C LEU A 352 -10.60 3.48 -7.94
N ARG A 353 -10.44 3.31 -9.26
CA ARG A 353 -11.48 2.77 -10.12
C ARG A 353 -11.50 1.26 -10.11
N GLN A 354 -10.34 0.64 -10.22
CA GLN A 354 -10.12 -0.80 -10.28
C GLN A 354 -8.82 -1.06 -9.55
N ARG A 355 -8.84 -2.01 -8.62
CA ARG A 355 -7.62 -2.47 -7.98
C ARG A 355 -6.67 -3.01 -9.05
N ASN A 356 -5.59 -2.27 -9.32
CA ASN A 356 -4.45 -2.80 -10.06
C ASN A 356 -3.64 -3.70 -9.12
N ASP A 357 -2.92 -4.66 -9.68
CA ASP A 357 -2.20 -5.70 -8.95
C ASP A 357 -1.38 -5.15 -7.77
N GLY A 358 -1.31 -5.91 -6.66
CA GLY A 358 -0.40 -5.62 -5.53
C GLY A 358 -1.03 -5.09 -4.24
N GLY A 359 -2.13 -5.67 -3.75
CA GLY A 359 -2.55 -5.41 -2.37
C GLY A 359 -3.03 -6.67 -1.65
N LEU A 360 -3.29 -6.55 -0.35
CA LEU A 360 -3.54 -7.66 0.58
C LEU A 360 -4.71 -8.60 0.24
N PHE A 361 -5.66 -8.14 -0.57
CA PHE A 361 -6.78 -8.94 -1.03
C PHE A 361 -6.65 -9.28 -2.52
N TRP A 362 -6.63 -10.59 -2.78
CA TRP A 362 -6.44 -11.24 -4.09
C TRP A 362 -7.51 -10.97 -5.15
N ASP A 363 -8.63 -10.35 -4.78
CA ASP A 363 -9.76 -10.21 -5.67
C ASP A 363 -9.60 -8.94 -6.53
N ARG A 364 -9.17 -9.13 -7.79
CA ARG A 364 -9.20 -8.08 -8.81
C ARG A 364 -10.63 -7.57 -8.97
N GLY A 365 -10.85 -6.28 -8.74
CA GLY A 365 -12.20 -5.70 -8.82
C GLY A 365 -12.32 -4.28 -8.28
N ARG A 366 -13.53 -3.72 -8.35
CA ARG A 366 -13.85 -2.43 -7.73
C ARG A 366 -14.11 -2.67 -6.24
N SER A 367 -13.17 -2.30 -5.38
CA SER A 367 -13.43 -2.30 -3.94
C SER A 367 -14.55 -1.32 -3.63
N LYS A 368 -15.56 -1.76 -2.87
CA LYS A 368 -16.63 -0.89 -2.37
C LYS A 368 -16.33 -0.37 -0.96
N ALA A 369 -15.23 -0.81 -0.34
CA ALA A 369 -14.97 -0.61 1.07
C ALA A 369 -14.70 0.85 1.44
N LEU A 370 -14.11 1.64 0.53
CA LEU A 370 -13.91 3.07 0.73
C LEU A 370 -15.21 3.90 0.72
N GLY A 371 -16.32 3.33 0.24
CA GLY A 371 -17.58 4.03 0.10
C GLY A 371 -17.68 4.86 -1.19
N ALA A 372 -18.90 4.97 -1.72
CA ALA A 372 -19.15 5.60 -3.01
C ALA A 372 -18.83 7.11 -3.01
N ASP A 373 -19.09 7.80 -1.90
CA ASP A 373 -18.89 9.25 -1.79
C ASP A 373 -17.41 9.63 -1.81
N PHE A 374 -16.57 8.88 -1.06
CA PHE A 374 -15.11 9.07 -1.12
C PHE A 374 -14.57 8.86 -2.53
N ILE A 375 -14.90 7.72 -3.16
CA ILE A 375 -14.42 7.39 -4.51
C ILE A 375 -14.86 8.45 -5.52
N LYS A 376 -16.12 8.89 -5.43
CA LYS A 376 -16.67 9.95 -6.27
C LYS A 376 -15.90 11.26 -6.13
N ASN A 377 -15.64 11.69 -4.89
CA ASN A 377 -14.92 12.93 -4.62
C ASN A 377 -13.46 12.86 -5.09
N ALA A 378 -12.76 11.76 -4.79
CA ALA A 378 -11.37 11.56 -5.17
C ALA A 378 -11.21 11.52 -6.70
N LEU A 379 -12.05 10.76 -7.40
CA LEU A 379 -12.03 10.69 -8.87
C LEU A 379 -12.41 12.02 -9.52
N ALA A 380 -13.34 12.79 -8.93
CA ALA A 380 -13.69 14.11 -9.47
C ALA A 380 -12.51 15.08 -9.45
N ILE A 381 -11.72 15.08 -8.37
CA ILE A 381 -10.50 15.88 -8.25
C ILE A 381 -9.47 15.41 -9.28
N LEU A 382 -9.20 14.10 -9.33
CA LEU A 382 -8.23 13.51 -10.24
C LEU A 382 -8.59 13.76 -11.71
N HIS A 383 -9.86 13.68 -12.10
CA HIS A 383 -10.31 14.03 -13.46
C HIS A 383 -9.94 15.46 -13.85
N GLY A 384 -10.09 16.39 -12.92
CA GLY A 384 -9.66 17.77 -13.12
C GLY A 384 -8.16 17.86 -13.38
N LEU A 385 -7.36 17.19 -12.55
CA LEU A 385 -5.90 17.16 -12.67
C LEU A 385 -5.45 16.50 -13.99
N LEU A 386 -6.00 15.34 -14.33
CA LEU A 386 -5.67 14.61 -15.55
C LEU A 386 -5.97 15.42 -16.82
N ARG A 387 -7.04 16.22 -16.84
CA ARG A 387 -7.34 17.11 -17.96
C ARG A 387 -6.35 18.27 -18.08
N ALA A 388 -5.86 18.79 -16.96
CA ALA A 388 -4.79 19.78 -16.98
C ALA A 388 -3.46 19.15 -17.47
N ASP A 389 -3.20 17.90 -17.07
CA ASP A 389 -2.05 17.13 -17.53
C ASP A 389 -2.11 16.87 -19.04
N MET A 390 -3.26 16.52 -19.60
CA MET A 390 -3.45 16.34 -21.05
C MET A 390 -3.01 17.59 -21.84
N LYS A 391 -3.45 18.78 -21.40
CA LYS A 391 -3.05 20.05 -22.04
C LYS A 391 -1.55 20.30 -21.95
N THR A 392 -0.95 19.89 -20.83
CA THR A 392 0.50 20.00 -20.62
C THR A 392 1.25 19.08 -21.57
N LEU A 393 0.78 17.84 -21.75
CA LEU A 393 1.34 16.89 -22.71
C LEU A 393 1.17 17.37 -24.15
N GLU A 394 -0.01 17.87 -24.54
CA GLU A 394 -0.26 18.42 -25.87
C GLU A 394 0.73 19.56 -26.22
N LYS A 395 0.94 20.47 -25.27
CA LYS A 395 1.92 21.55 -25.41
C LYS A 395 3.34 21.00 -25.52
N LEU A 396 3.74 20.07 -24.66
CA LEU A 396 5.06 19.46 -24.71
C LEU A 396 5.32 18.77 -26.05
N ILE A 397 4.35 18.02 -26.57
CA ILE A 397 4.43 17.36 -27.89
C ILE A 397 4.64 18.41 -28.99
N SER A 398 3.89 19.52 -28.94
CA SER A 398 4.04 20.63 -29.89
C SER A 398 5.43 21.26 -29.81
N ASP A 399 5.92 21.53 -28.60
CA ASP A 399 7.24 22.15 -28.36
C ASP A 399 8.37 21.22 -28.84
N LEU A 400 8.27 19.91 -28.61
CA LEU A 400 9.21 18.91 -29.13
C LEU A 400 9.19 18.83 -30.65
N LYS A 401 8.00 18.86 -31.27
CA LYS A 401 7.87 18.88 -32.74
C LYS A 401 8.48 20.14 -33.35
N ALA A 402 8.48 21.27 -32.66
CA ALA A 402 9.10 22.52 -33.12
C ALA A 402 10.64 22.45 -33.14
N LEU A 403 11.25 21.55 -32.35
CA LEU A 403 12.69 21.27 -32.43
C LEU A 403 13.08 20.50 -33.71
N CYS A 404 12.10 19.95 -34.44
CA CYS A 404 12.33 19.19 -35.66
C CYS A 404 12.17 20.10 -36.90
N PRO A 405 13.22 20.33 -37.71
CA PRO A 405 13.21 21.34 -38.78
C PRO A 405 12.28 21.07 -39.99
N ASN A 406 11.55 19.94 -40.05
CA ASN A 406 10.84 19.51 -41.27
C ASN A 406 9.29 19.55 -41.23
N ASN A 407 8.66 20.25 -40.29
CA ASN A 407 7.20 20.50 -40.34
C ASN A 407 6.79 21.76 -41.13
N GLN A 408 7.73 22.47 -41.76
CA GLN A 408 7.39 23.48 -42.76
C GLN A 408 7.27 22.80 -44.12
N ALA A 409 6.04 22.70 -44.63
CA ALA A 409 5.77 22.32 -46.02
C ALA A 409 6.70 23.12 -46.96
N PRO A 410 7.28 22.51 -48.01
CA PRO A 410 8.09 23.26 -48.95
C PRO A 410 7.23 24.35 -49.55
N ALA A 411 7.67 25.60 -49.39
CA ALA A 411 7.07 26.75 -50.03
C ALA A 411 6.94 26.44 -51.52
N ARG A 412 5.70 26.36 -52.02
CA ARG A 412 5.44 26.47 -53.46
C ARG A 412 5.94 27.84 -53.90
N GLY A 413 7.16 27.88 -54.40
CA GLY A 413 7.83 29.11 -54.82
C GLY A 413 8.77 28.85 -55.98
N GLY A 414 8.23 28.94 -57.20
CA GLY A 414 8.92 29.48 -58.36
C GLY A 414 10.10 28.69 -58.94
N LEU A 415 9.81 27.63 -59.69
CA LEU A 415 10.66 27.18 -60.80
C LEU A 415 9.94 27.51 -62.12
N ALA A 416 9.88 28.81 -62.42
CA ALA A 416 9.57 29.32 -63.74
C ALA A 416 10.45 30.56 -63.94
N ASP A 417 11.72 30.32 -64.27
CA ASP A 417 12.56 31.22 -65.07
C ASP A 417 13.97 30.63 -65.20
N ARG A 418 14.06 29.53 -65.95
CA ARG A 418 15.28 29.16 -66.70
C ARG A 418 14.85 28.34 -67.89
N LEU A 419 14.57 29.00 -69.01
CA LEU A 419 14.83 28.58 -70.39
C LEU A 419 14.30 29.64 -71.36
N THR A 420 15.09 29.96 -72.39
CA THR A 420 14.98 31.01 -73.44
C THR A 420 15.53 32.38 -73.02
N THR A 421 16.63 32.90 -73.55
CA THR A 421 17.51 32.59 -74.70
C THR A 421 18.92 33.06 -74.39
#